data_AF-D0WBY0-F1
#
_entry.id   AF-D0WBY0-F1
#
_cell.length_a   1.000
_cell.length_b   1.000
_cell.length_c   1.000
_cell.angle_alpha   90.00
_cell.angle_beta   90.00
_cell.angle_gamma   90.00
#
_symmetry.space_group_name_H-M   'P 1'
#
loop_
_entity.id
_entity.type
_entity.pdbx_description
1 polymer ?
#
loop_
_entity_poly.entity_id
_entity_poly.type
_entity_poly.pdbx_seq_one_letter_code
_entity_poly.pdbx_strand_id
1 'polypeptide(L)'
;MASKEIDVNYLISKNNQIKCQSISVNEVFGVEADSQDIFFAFETAHTPFAKYVVGSLPRTDIVIQNIRTGQCLTGLEIKFAGPYDMPSV
;
A
#
# COMPACT_ATOMS: atom_id res chain seq x y z
N MET A 1 13.67 3.31 10.10
CA MET A 1 12.58 3.24 11.09
C MET A 1 11.88 1.90 10.94
N ALA A 2 12.13 0.96 11.85
CA ALA A 2 11.31 -0.23 12.09
C ALA A 2 11.30 -0.36 13.61
N SER A 3 10.31 0.26 14.26
CA SER A 3 10.44 0.65 15.67
C SER A 3 9.95 -0.39 16.69
N LYS A 4 9.43 -1.57 16.28
CA LYS A 4 8.76 -2.46 17.26
C LYS A 4 8.92 -3.97 17.08
N GLU A 5 9.84 -4.49 16.25
CA GLU A 5 9.99 -5.95 16.08
C GLU A 5 8.65 -6.69 15.86
N ILE A 6 7.68 -6.02 15.23
CA ILE A 6 6.37 -6.61 14.97
C ILE A 6 6.50 -7.39 13.68
N ASP A 7 6.37 -8.71 13.78
CA ASP A 7 6.21 -9.57 12.61
C ASP A 7 4.93 -9.18 11.87
N VAL A 8 5.09 -8.54 10.72
CA VAL A 8 3.97 -8.18 9.85
C VAL A 8 3.50 -9.46 9.17
N ASN A 9 2.36 -9.99 9.62
CA ASN A 9 1.70 -11.12 8.98
C ASN A 9 1.05 -10.65 7.68
N TYR A 10 1.53 -11.16 6.53
CA TYR A 10 0.88 -10.91 5.26
C TYR A 10 0.03 -12.12 4.87
N LEU A 11 -1.25 -11.86 4.61
CA LEU A 11 -2.18 -12.85 4.09
C LEU A 11 -2.08 -12.84 2.57
N ILE A 12 -1.55 -13.91 2.00
CA ILE A 12 -1.50 -14.09 0.56
C ILE A 12 -2.60 -15.06 0.15
N SER A 13 -3.49 -14.61 -0.74
CA SER A 13 -4.47 -15.47 -1.41
C SER A 13 -3.89 -15.92 -2.75
N LYS A 14 -3.64 -17.22 -2.90
CA LYS A 14 -3.23 -17.82 -4.17
C LYS A 14 -3.95 -19.14 -4.35
N ASN A 15 -4.55 -19.36 -5.53
CA ASN A 15 -5.28 -20.59 -5.87
C ASN A 15 -6.37 -20.95 -4.83
N ASN A 16 -7.17 -19.97 -4.39
CA ASN A 16 -8.20 -20.12 -3.34
C ASN A 16 -7.67 -20.61 -1.97
N GLN A 17 -6.37 -20.49 -1.69
CA GLN A 17 -5.80 -20.77 -0.38
C GLN A 17 -5.21 -19.50 0.22
N ILE A 18 -5.51 -19.26 1.49
CA ILE A 18 -4.90 -18.18 2.27
C ILE A 18 -3.69 -18.77 2.99
N LYS A 19 -2.53 -18.16 2.79
CA LYS A 19 -1.30 -18.49 3.53
C LYS A 19 -0.82 -17.27 4.29
N CYS A 20 -0.36 -17.49 5.51
CA CYS A 20 0.36 -16.48 6.27
C CYS A 20 1.85 -16.60 5.92
N GLN A 21 2.43 -15.57 5.34
CA GLN A 21 3.86 -15.49 5.08
C GLN A 21 4.34 -14.04 5.17
N SER A 22 5.65 -13.85 5.26
CA SER A 22 6.24 -12.52 5.09
C SER A 22 6.22 -12.13 3.60
N ILE A 23 6.03 -10.85 3.30
CA ILE A 23 6.26 -10.25 1.99
C ILE A 23 7.14 -9.02 2.21
N SER A 24 8.11 -8.81 1.32
CA SER A 24 8.97 -7.63 1.40
C SER A 24 8.27 -6.38 0.89
N VAL A 25 8.77 -5.21 1.31
CA VAL A 25 8.32 -3.89 0.80
C VAL A 25 8.49 -3.80 -0.72
N ASN A 26 9.60 -4.31 -1.26
CA ASN A 26 9.84 -4.34 -2.70
C ASN A 26 8.78 -5.19 -3.43
N GLU A 27 8.45 -6.37 -2.93
CA GLU A 27 7.42 -7.22 -3.56
C GLU A 27 6.04 -6.56 -3.59
N VAL A 28 5.69 -5.73 -2.59
CA VAL A 28 4.38 -5.05 -2.53
C VAL A 28 4.37 -3.78 -3.37
N PHE A 29 5.42 -2.97 -3.28
CA PHE A 29 5.41 -1.60 -3.79
C PHE A 29 6.34 -1.38 -5.00
N GLY A 30 7.10 -2.40 -5.40
CA GLY A 30 8.05 -2.34 -6.51
C GLY A 30 9.30 -1.49 -6.24
N VAL A 31 9.54 -1.12 -4.98
CA VAL A 31 10.66 -0.26 -4.58
C VAL A 31 11.28 -0.67 -3.24
N GLU A 32 12.58 -0.44 -3.10
CA GLU A 32 13.31 -0.65 -1.85
C GLU A 32 12.91 0.37 -0.79
N ALA A 33 12.72 -0.09 0.45
CA ALA A 33 12.26 0.74 1.55
C ALA A 33 13.20 1.90 1.91
N ASP A 34 14.49 1.79 1.56
CA ASP A 34 15.56 2.75 1.86
C ASP A 34 15.98 3.58 0.63
N SER A 35 15.27 3.44 -0.49
CA SER A 35 15.54 4.21 -1.71
C SER A 35 15.40 5.72 -1.46
N GLN A 36 16.43 6.47 -1.84
CA GLN A 36 16.44 7.94 -1.78
C GLN A 36 15.52 8.58 -2.82
N ASP A 37 14.98 7.78 -3.75
CA ASP A 37 14.14 8.27 -4.84
C ASP A 37 12.65 8.14 -4.53
N ILE A 38 12.29 7.70 -3.32
CA ILE A 38 10.90 7.55 -2.89
C ILE A 38 10.35 8.84 -2.30
N PHE A 39 9.15 9.21 -2.75
CA PHE A 39 8.33 10.24 -2.16
C PHE A 39 6.95 9.67 -1.79
N PHE A 40 6.50 9.96 -0.56
CA PHE A 40 5.17 9.58 -0.07
C PHE A 40 4.22 10.78 -0.18
N ALA A 41 3.35 10.76 -1.20
CA ALA A 41 2.35 11.80 -1.43
C ALA A 41 1.04 11.42 -0.73
N PHE A 42 0.70 12.12 0.36
CA PHE A 42 -0.54 11.90 1.10
C PHE A 42 -1.73 12.52 0.38
N GLU A 43 -2.91 11.90 0.50
CA GLU A 43 -4.18 12.46 -0.02
C GLU A 43 -4.06 12.89 -1.48
N THR A 44 -3.42 12.05 -2.31
CA THR A 44 -3.06 12.36 -3.69
C THR A 44 -3.70 11.35 -4.63
N ALA A 45 -4.08 11.79 -5.84
CA ALA A 45 -4.67 10.90 -6.83
C ALA A 45 -3.61 9.96 -7.43
N HIS A 46 -3.89 8.65 -7.48
CA HIS A 46 -3.03 7.67 -8.16
C HIS A 46 -3.28 7.69 -9.69
N THR A 47 -2.51 8.52 -10.40
CA THR A 47 -2.76 8.90 -11.80
C THR A 47 -2.39 7.93 -12.95
N PRO A 48 -1.75 6.74 -12.77
CA PRO A 48 -1.42 5.87 -13.91
C PRO A 48 -2.61 5.49 -14.82
N PHE A 49 -3.83 5.53 -14.29
CA PHE A 49 -5.06 5.20 -15.01
C PHE A 49 -5.88 6.42 -15.45
N ALA A 50 -5.40 7.64 -15.21
CA ALA A 50 -6.17 8.86 -15.45
C ALA A 50 -6.69 8.97 -16.90
N LYS A 51 -5.90 8.50 -17.87
CA LYS A 51 -6.27 8.49 -19.30
C LYS A 51 -7.50 7.63 -19.64
N TYR A 52 -7.92 6.74 -18.76
CA TYR A 52 -9.07 5.84 -18.98
C TYR A 52 -10.34 6.30 -18.25
N VAL A 53 -10.29 7.42 -17.53
CA VAL A 53 -11.39 7.90 -16.69
C VAL A 53 -11.90 9.23 -17.23
N VAL A 54 -13.22 9.35 -17.41
CA VAL A 54 -13.87 10.64 -17.67
C VAL A 54 -14.07 11.35 -16.32
N GLY A 55 -13.49 12.54 -16.17
CA GLY A 55 -13.53 13.32 -14.93
C GLY A 55 -12.25 13.21 -14.13
N SER A 56 -12.36 13.19 -12.79
CA SER A 56 -11.23 13.13 -11.87
C SER A 56 -11.15 11.79 -11.14
N LEU A 57 -9.92 11.31 -10.91
CA LEU A 57 -9.68 10.19 -10.00
C LEU A 57 -9.88 10.64 -8.54
N PRO A 58 -10.43 9.78 -7.67
CA PRO A 58 -10.46 10.04 -6.24
C PRO A 58 -9.03 10.11 -5.65
N ARG A 59 -8.91 10.76 -4.49
CA ARG A 59 -7.67 10.74 -3.70
C ARG A 59 -7.47 9.35 -3.09
N THR A 60 -6.21 8.95 -2.99
CA THR A 60 -5.74 7.76 -2.28
C THR A 60 -5.01 8.23 -1.03
N ASP A 61 -5.10 7.47 0.06
CA ASP A 61 -4.50 7.86 1.35
C ASP A 61 -2.99 8.16 1.18
N ILE A 62 -2.26 7.28 0.50
CA ILE A 62 -0.85 7.46 0.15
C ILE A 62 -0.58 7.03 -1.30
N VAL A 63 0.14 7.85 -2.05
CA VAL A 63 0.73 7.49 -3.35
C VAL A 63 2.25 7.53 -3.25
N ILE A 64 2.89 6.41 -3.57
CA ILE A 64 4.35 6.31 -3.65
C ILE A 64 4.77 6.77 -5.04
N GLN A 65 5.69 7.73 -5.10
CA GLN A 65 6.18 8.34 -6.33
C GLN A 65 7.70 8.26 -6.40
N ASN A 66 8.23 8.18 -7.62
CA ASN A 66 9.64 8.42 -7.85
C ASN A 66 9.87 9.95 -7.88
N ILE A 67 10.61 10.49 -6.92
CA ILE A 67 10.80 11.93 -6.76
C ILE A 67 11.57 12.57 -7.93
N ARG A 68 12.43 11.81 -8.62
CA ARG A 68 13.23 12.33 -9.73
C ARG A 68 12.44 12.45 -11.03
N THR A 69 11.50 11.53 -11.25
CA THR A 69 10.74 11.44 -12.51
C THR A 69 9.30 11.92 -12.37
N GLY A 70 8.79 12.04 -11.14
CA GLY A 70 7.37 12.29 -10.86
C GLY A 70 6.47 11.09 -11.17
N GLN A 71 7.04 9.92 -11.50
CA GLN A 71 6.26 8.72 -11.81
C GLN A 71 5.49 8.23 -10.58
N CYS A 72 4.18 8.06 -10.70
CA CYS A 72 3.38 7.29 -9.73
C CYS A 72 3.74 5.81 -9.83
N LEU A 73 4.23 5.24 -8.74
CA LEU A 73 4.66 3.85 -8.67
C LEU A 73 3.52 2.96 -8.19
N THR A 74 2.90 3.32 -7.06
CA THR A 74 1.81 2.54 -6.46
C THR A 74 1.00 3.38 -5.48
N GLY A 75 -0.26 2.98 -5.24
CA GLY A 75 -1.15 3.57 -4.24
C GLY A 75 -1.36 2.62 -3.06
N LEU A 76 -1.41 3.18 -1.86
CA LEU A 76 -1.69 2.47 -0.61
C LEU A 76 -2.90 3.11 0.07
N GLU A 77 -3.91 2.29 0.31
CA GLU A 77 -5.12 2.67 1.04
C GLU A 77 -5.09 2.03 2.42
N ILE A 78 -5.37 2.81 3.46
CA ILE A 78 -5.36 2.38 4.85
C ILE A 78 -6.82 2.31 5.32
N LYS A 79 -7.27 1.10 5.64
CA LYS A 79 -8.59 0.87 6.23
C LYS A 79 -8.43 0.32 7.63
N PHE A 80 -8.99 1.04 8.59
CA PHE A 80 -9.06 0.57 9.97
C PHE A 80 -10.27 -0.34 10.14
N ALA A 81 -10.02 -1.60 10.50
CA ALA A 81 -11.06 -2.49 11.01
C ALA A 81 -11.03 -2.41 12.54
N GLY A 82 -12.08 -1.85 13.13
CA GLY A 82 -12.23 -1.76 14.58
C GLY A 82 -12.41 -3.14 15.23
N PRO A 83 -12.31 -3.24 16.57
CA PRO A 83 -12.57 -4.49 17.27
C PRO A 83 -14.00 -4.95 16.97
N TYR A 84 -14.13 -6.16 16.45
CA TYR A 84 -15.41 -6.86 16.45
C TYR A 84 -15.81 -7.07 17.92
N ASP A 85 -17.02 -6.69 18.30
CA ASP A 85 -17.66 -7.17 19.54
C ASP A 85 -17.78 -8.69 19.40
N MET A 86 -16.77 -9.41 19.87
CA MET A 86 -16.82 -10.87 19.96
C MET A 86 -17.78 -11.18 21.11
N PRO A 87 -18.88 -11.92 20.88
CA PRO A 87 -19.75 -12.33 21.97
C PRO A 87 -18.94 -13.15 22.98
N SER A 88 -19.04 -12.77 24.25
CA SER A 88 -18.44 -13.50 25.36
C SER A 88 -18.94 -14.95 25.37
N VAL A 89 -18.01 -15.89 25.29
CA VAL A 89 -18.23 -17.34 25.46
C VAL A 89 -18.33 -17.67 26.94
#